data_AF-A0A0D0VG98-F1
#
_entry.id   AF-A0A0D0VG98-F1
#
_cell.length_a   1.000
_cell.length_b   1.000
_cell.length_c   1.000
_cell.angle_alpha   90.00
_cell.angle_beta   90.00
_cell.angle_gamma   90.00
#
_symmetry.space_group_name_H-M   'P 1'
#
loop_
_entity.id
_entity.type
_entity.pdbx_description
1 polymer ?
#
loop_
_entity_poly.entity_id
_entity_poly.type
_entity_poly.pdbx_seq_one_letter_code
_entity_poly.pdbx_strand_id
1 'polypeptide(L)'
;MAAVETPSKAAASAFANIDLNTTKKASEPTLLSKLQAAAPTKPVIEEVQAAPEEDVEEYRKRFVGDLDCEEKDEPLLKETNARFVLFPIKYHEIWQMYKKAQASFWTAEEINLAPDLHDWENKLNDNERYFIEHVLAFFAASDGIVNENLVERFSAEVQVAEAKSFYGFQIMMENIHAETYSLLIDTYIKDTARRNFLFDAMDTIPCIRKKADWALRWISDKRSCFGERLIAFAAVEGIFFSGSFASIFWLKKRGLMPGLTFSNELISRDEGLHTDFACLLFTHLRRRPHPDTIARIIKEAVSIEQEFLTDALPVSLIGMNAKLMCQYIEFVADRLLVALGNEKIWNSTNPFDFMEMISLQGKANFFESRVSAYSKSGVNQAVGAADHNAIKKGFSLDEDF
;
A
#
# COMPACT_ATOMS: atom_id res chain seq x y z
N MET A 1 9.24 42.35 -36.02
CA MET A 1 9.31 41.59 -34.75
C MET A 1 8.20 40.57 -34.78
N ALA A 2 8.53 39.28 -34.87
CA ALA A 2 7.53 38.20 -34.81
C ALA A 2 7.19 37.95 -33.33
N ALA A 3 5.90 37.87 -33.01
CA ALA A 3 5.43 37.60 -31.66
C ALA A 3 5.77 36.15 -31.27
N VAL A 4 6.44 35.98 -30.13
CA VAL A 4 6.72 34.66 -29.55
C VAL A 4 5.42 34.14 -28.92
N GLU A 5 4.93 32.99 -29.41
CA GLU A 5 3.75 32.34 -28.85
C GLU A 5 4.04 31.75 -27.46
N THR A 6 3.09 31.89 -26.54
CA THR A 6 3.19 31.34 -25.19
C THR A 6 2.99 29.81 -25.19
N PRO A 7 3.65 29.06 -24.29
CA PRO A 7 3.59 27.59 -24.25
C PRO A 7 2.16 27.04 -24.15
N SER A 8 1.25 27.77 -23.51
CA SER A 8 -0.16 27.44 -23.36
C SER A 8 -0.95 27.48 -24.67
N LYS A 9 -0.55 28.30 -25.66
CA LYS A 9 -1.18 28.31 -26.99
C LYS A 9 -0.68 27.17 -27.89
N ALA A 10 0.58 26.76 -27.73
CA ALA A 10 1.14 25.61 -28.43
C ALA A 10 0.54 24.27 -27.94
N ALA A 11 0.23 24.16 -26.64
CA ALA A 11 -0.48 23.01 -26.11
C ALA A 11 -1.94 22.93 -26.63
N ALA A 12 -2.66 24.06 -26.65
CA ALA A 12 -4.03 24.10 -27.12
C ALA A 12 -4.19 23.76 -28.62
N SER A 13 -3.22 24.14 -29.47
CA SER A 13 -3.23 23.78 -30.89
C SER A 13 -2.90 22.29 -31.13
N ALA A 14 -2.13 21.65 -30.22
CA ALA A 14 -1.85 20.22 -30.30
C ALA A 14 -3.09 19.35 -30.01
N PHE A 15 -4.01 19.80 -29.14
CA PHE A 15 -5.26 19.08 -28.85
C PHE A 15 -6.31 19.20 -29.96
N ALA A 16 -6.27 20.24 -30.78
CA ALA A 16 -7.23 20.45 -31.86
C ALA A 16 -7.08 19.45 -33.04
N ASN A 17 -5.95 18.76 -33.13
CA ASN A 17 -5.63 17.80 -34.20
C ASN A 17 -5.86 16.33 -33.81
N ILE A 18 -6.47 16.06 -32.66
CA ILE A 18 -6.78 14.69 -32.23
C ILE A 18 -8.11 14.26 -32.86
N ASP A 19 -8.01 13.45 -33.92
CA ASP A 19 -9.15 12.79 -34.55
C ASP A 19 -9.62 11.59 -33.69
N LEU A 20 -10.83 11.69 -33.12
CA LEU A 20 -11.43 10.70 -32.23
C LEU A 20 -11.97 9.44 -32.95
N ASN A 21 -11.78 9.32 -34.27
CA ASN A 21 -12.28 8.19 -35.06
C ASN A 21 -11.18 7.30 -35.69
N THR A 22 -10.06 7.12 -35.00
CA THR A 22 -9.05 6.15 -35.44
C THR A 22 -9.38 4.72 -34.96
N THR A 23 -9.54 3.82 -35.93
CA THR A 23 -9.80 2.39 -35.75
C THR A 23 -8.62 1.71 -35.04
N LYS A 24 -8.93 0.83 -34.07
CA LYS A 24 -7.99 0.03 -33.26
C LYS A 24 -6.82 -0.52 -34.08
N LYS A 25 -5.66 0.15 -34.01
CA LYS A 25 -4.37 -0.49 -34.29
C LYS A 25 -4.01 -1.39 -33.11
N ALA A 26 -3.39 -2.53 -33.43
CA ALA A 26 -3.03 -3.58 -32.47
C ALA A 26 -2.38 -2.99 -31.20
N SER A 27 -2.90 -3.42 -30.05
CA SER A 27 -2.53 -2.96 -28.72
C SER A 27 -1.02 -3.00 -28.50
N GLU A 28 -0.45 -1.89 -28.05
CA GLU A 28 0.87 -1.90 -27.44
C GLU A 28 0.89 -2.91 -26.27
N PRO A 29 2.02 -3.60 -26.05
CA PRO A 29 2.17 -4.50 -24.92
C PRO A 29 1.98 -3.74 -23.59
N THR A 30 1.07 -4.23 -22.74
CA THR A 30 0.87 -3.74 -21.37
C THR A 30 2.17 -3.83 -20.58
N LEU A 31 2.31 -3.02 -19.52
CA LEU A 31 3.48 -3.08 -18.62
C LEU A 31 3.71 -4.52 -18.13
N LEU A 32 2.64 -5.24 -17.76
CA LEU A 32 2.66 -6.67 -17.45
C LEU A 32 3.37 -7.52 -18.50
N SER A 33 3.05 -7.32 -19.79
CA SER A 33 3.66 -8.11 -20.87
C SER A 33 5.12 -7.75 -21.13
N LYS A 34 5.53 -6.49 -20.83
CA LYS A 34 6.94 -6.08 -20.86
C LYS A 34 7.70 -6.68 -19.68
N LEU A 35 7.10 -6.71 -18.49
CA LEU A 35 7.66 -7.31 -17.28
C LEU A 35 7.77 -8.85 -17.39
N GLN A 36 6.76 -9.51 -17.97
CA GLN A 36 6.79 -10.94 -18.26
C GLN A 36 7.83 -11.31 -19.32
N ALA A 37 8.07 -10.43 -20.30
CA ALA A 37 9.11 -10.63 -21.31
C ALA A 37 10.53 -10.36 -20.78
N ALA A 38 10.67 -9.55 -19.73
CA ALA A 38 11.94 -9.26 -19.06
C ALA A 38 12.35 -10.33 -18.02
N ALA A 39 11.43 -11.23 -17.62
CA ALA A 39 11.73 -12.34 -16.73
C ALA A 39 12.70 -13.33 -17.42
N PRO A 40 13.92 -13.57 -16.88
CA PRO A 40 14.85 -14.52 -17.46
C PRO A 40 14.30 -15.95 -17.40
N THR A 41 14.65 -16.73 -18.42
CA THR A 41 14.35 -18.16 -18.52
C THR A 41 15.07 -18.92 -17.40
N LYS A 42 14.27 -19.48 -16.49
CA LYS A 42 14.63 -20.30 -15.32
C LYS A 42 15.55 -19.60 -14.29
N PRO A 43 15.08 -19.45 -13.04
CA PRO A 43 15.88 -18.85 -11.98
C PRO A 43 16.98 -19.83 -11.54
N VAL A 44 18.21 -19.34 -11.38
CA VAL A 44 19.21 -19.98 -10.51
C VAL A 44 18.88 -19.50 -9.11
N ILE A 45 17.96 -20.20 -8.46
CA ILE A 45 17.61 -20.01 -7.05
C ILE A 45 18.70 -20.71 -6.26
N GLU A 46 19.50 -19.98 -5.48
CA GLU A 46 20.04 -20.56 -4.25
C GLU A 46 18.84 -20.76 -3.30
N GLU A 47 18.60 -22.02 -2.94
CA GLU A 47 17.40 -22.52 -2.28
C GLU A 47 17.07 -21.75 -0.98
N VAL A 48 16.19 -20.76 -1.09
CA VAL A 48 15.17 -20.58 -0.05
C VAL A 48 14.29 -21.82 -0.17
N GLN A 49 14.20 -22.64 0.88
CA GLN A 49 13.34 -23.83 0.89
C GLN A 49 11.89 -23.42 0.65
N ALA A 50 11.47 -23.36 -0.61
CA ALA A 50 10.08 -23.27 -0.99
C ALA A 50 9.41 -24.55 -0.51
N ALA A 51 8.29 -24.41 0.21
CA ALA A 51 7.47 -25.57 0.56
C ALA A 51 7.16 -26.36 -0.73
N PRO A 52 7.24 -27.70 -0.72
CA PRO A 52 6.99 -28.50 -1.91
C PRO A 52 5.62 -28.17 -2.49
N GLU A 53 5.49 -28.08 -3.83
CA GLU A 53 4.26 -27.65 -4.51
C GLU A 53 3.01 -28.45 -4.09
N GLU A 54 3.18 -29.71 -3.68
CA GLU A 54 2.10 -30.56 -3.14
C GLU A 54 1.50 -30.01 -1.84
N ASP A 55 2.31 -29.38 -0.98
CA ASP A 55 1.88 -28.81 0.30
C ASP A 55 1.00 -27.56 0.09
N VAL A 56 1.38 -26.70 -0.87
CA VAL A 56 0.62 -25.48 -1.21
C VAL A 56 -0.77 -25.79 -1.77
N GLU A 57 -0.89 -26.83 -2.60
CA GLU A 57 -2.18 -27.26 -3.16
C GLU A 57 -3.12 -27.88 -2.11
N GLU A 58 -2.59 -28.38 -1.00
CA GLU A 58 -3.39 -28.81 0.14
C GLU A 58 -4.02 -27.60 0.85
N TYR A 59 -3.22 -26.57 1.15
CA TYR A 59 -3.71 -25.34 1.80
C TYR A 59 -4.82 -24.63 1.01
N ARG A 60 -4.73 -24.63 -0.34
CA ARG A 60 -5.72 -24.00 -1.22
C ARG A 60 -7.11 -24.64 -1.15
N LYS A 61 -7.20 -25.88 -0.68
CA LYS A 61 -8.46 -26.62 -0.56
C LYS A 61 -9.09 -26.47 0.81
N ARG A 62 -8.40 -25.85 1.77
CA ARG A 62 -8.85 -25.73 3.16
C ARG A 62 -9.55 -24.38 3.36
N PHE A 63 -10.82 -24.46 3.74
CA PHE A 63 -11.68 -23.31 4.00
C PHE A 63 -12.39 -23.46 5.35
N VAL A 64 -12.87 -22.33 5.88
CA VAL A 64 -13.72 -22.24 7.07
C VAL A 64 -14.92 -21.34 6.79
N GLY A 65 -15.93 -21.38 7.66
CA GLY A 65 -17.17 -20.63 7.48
C GLY A 65 -18.20 -21.42 6.67
N ASP A 66 -18.78 -20.79 5.66
CA ASP A 66 -19.81 -21.41 4.81
C ASP A 66 -19.18 -22.18 3.64
N LEU A 67 -18.95 -23.47 3.84
CA LEU A 67 -18.25 -24.32 2.86
C LEU A 67 -19.05 -24.54 1.56
N ASP A 68 -20.38 -24.37 1.61
CA ASP A 68 -21.27 -24.54 0.47
C ASP A 68 -21.30 -23.28 -0.43
N CYS A 69 -20.79 -22.14 0.07
CA CYS A 69 -20.70 -20.91 -0.71
C CYS A 69 -19.54 -20.99 -1.70
N GLU A 70 -19.83 -21.00 -3.00
CA GLU A 70 -18.80 -20.82 -4.02
C GLU A 70 -18.35 -19.35 -4.12
N GLU A 71 -17.16 -19.11 -4.66
CA GLU A 71 -16.58 -17.76 -4.77
C GLU A 71 -17.48 -16.81 -5.59
N LYS A 72 -18.08 -17.30 -6.68
CA LYS A 72 -19.04 -16.52 -7.50
C LYS A 72 -20.32 -16.13 -6.75
N ASP A 73 -20.62 -16.83 -5.66
CA ASP A 73 -21.81 -16.64 -4.83
C ASP A 73 -21.53 -15.78 -3.60
N GLU A 74 -20.27 -15.38 -3.39
CA GLU A 74 -19.90 -14.44 -2.32
C GLU A 74 -20.63 -13.10 -2.51
N PRO A 75 -21.21 -12.52 -1.44
CA PRO A 75 -22.00 -11.29 -1.55
C PRO A 75 -21.22 -10.11 -2.16
N LEU A 76 -19.91 -10.07 -1.97
CA LEU A 76 -19.03 -9.05 -2.52
C LEU A 76 -18.78 -9.21 -4.03
N LEU A 77 -18.84 -10.44 -4.55
CA LEU A 77 -18.39 -10.82 -5.89
C LEU A 77 -19.55 -11.17 -6.83
N LYS A 78 -20.71 -11.48 -6.27
CA LYS A 78 -21.89 -11.87 -7.04
C LYS A 78 -22.32 -10.76 -7.98
N GLU A 79 -22.43 -11.09 -9.27
CA GLU A 79 -22.87 -10.16 -10.30
C GLU A 79 -24.23 -9.53 -9.96
N THR A 80 -24.31 -8.21 -10.12
CA THR A 80 -25.54 -7.47 -9.87
C THR A 80 -25.70 -6.30 -10.84
N ASN A 81 -26.93 -6.13 -11.33
CA ASN A 81 -27.30 -4.96 -12.15
C ASN A 81 -27.42 -3.68 -11.31
N ALA A 82 -27.48 -3.80 -9.98
CA ALA A 82 -27.60 -2.66 -9.07
C ALA A 82 -26.28 -1.90 -8.86
N ARG A 83 -25.17 -2.35 -9.45
CA ARG A 83 -23.85 -1.71 -9.29
C ARG A 83 -23.77 -0.25 -9.77
N PHE A 84 -24.73 0.19 -10.59
CA PHE A 84 -24.77 1.54 -11.16
C PHE A 84 -25.55 2.55 -10.30
N VAL A 85 -26.23 2.08 -9.24
CA VAL A 85 -27.02 2.94 -8.36
C VAL A 85 -26.49 2.79 -6.94
N LEU A 86 -25.87 3.86 -6.43
CA LEU A 86 -25.24 3.86 -5.12
C LEU A 86 -26.25 3.83 -3.97
N PHE A 87 -27.41 4.49 -4.12
CA PHE A 87 -28.42 4.57 -3.08
C PHE A 87 -29.56 3.56 -3.27
N PRO A 88 -30.15 3.02 -2.17
CA PRO A 88 -29.74 3.21 -0.78
C PRO A 88 -28.45 2.43 -0.44
N ILE A 89 -27.61 3.02 0.43
CA ILE A 89 -26.40 2.36 0.94
C ILE A 89 -26.78 1.07 1.66
N LYS A 90 -26.06 -0.02 1.37
CA LYS A 90 -26.27 -1.35 1.97
C LYS A 90 -25.17 -1.65 2.98
N TYR A 91 -23.91 -1.45 2.60
CA TYR A 91 -22.75 -1.70 3.44
C TYR A 91 -22.26 -0.40 4.05
N HIS A 92 -22.80 -0.05 5.22
CA HIS A 92 -22.58 1.25 5.83
C HIS A 92 -21.14 1.39 6.34
N GLU A 93 -20.57 0.32 6.88
CA GLU A 93 -19.19 0.19 7.31
C GLU A 93 -18.19 0.40 6.16
N ILE A 94 -18.44 -0.21 4.99
CA ILE A 94 -17.63 -0.01 3.77
C ILE A 94 -17.73 1.44 3.31
N TRP A 95 -18.95 2.01 3.30
CA TRP A 95 -19.16 3.40 2.92
C TRP A 95 -18.50 4.39 3.89
N GLN A 96 -18.50 4.09 5.18
CA GLN A 96 -17.82 4.90 6.21
C GLN A 96 -16.31 4.90 5.99
N MET A 97 -15.70 3.76 5.65
CA MET A 97 -14.28 3.70 5.27
C MET A 97 -13.99 4.56 4.04
N TYR A 98 -14.85 4.52 3.02
CA TYR A 98 -14.71 5.41 1.86
C TYR A 98 -14.77 6.89 2.26
N LYS A 99 -15.71 7.25 3.14
CA LYS A 99 -15.80 8.64 3.63
C LYS A 99 -14.62 9.05 4.49
N LYS A 100 -14.05 8.13 5.27
CA LYS A 100 -12.81 8.34 6.04
C LYS A 100 -11.62 8.58 5.09
N ALA A 101 -11.49 7.80 4.03
CA ALA A 101 -10.47 7.99 3.00
C ALA A 101 -10.65 9.34 2.29
N GLN A 102 -11.86 9.64 1.84
CA GLN A 102 -12.20 10.90 1.17
C GLN A 102 -11.88 12.13 2.04
N ALA A 103 -12.13 12.06 3.34
CA ALA A 103 -11.83 13.16 4.28
C ALA A 103 -10.33 13.38 4.50
N SER A 104 -9.50 12.43 4.08
CA SER A 104 -8.05 12.40 4.29
C SER A 104 -7.26 12.82 3.04
N PHE A 105 -7.93 13.27 1.98
CA PHE A 105 -7.32 13.74 0.74
C PHE A 105 -6.19 14.74 0.97
N TRP A 106 -5.10 14.58 0.20
CA TRP A 106 -3.95 15.47 0.17
C TRP A 106 -3.29 15.43 -1.22
N THR A 107 -2.45 16.41 -1.54
CA THR A 107 -1.65 16.43 -2.79
C THR A 107 -0.15 16.60 -2.54
N ALA A 108 0.67 16.21 -3.51
CA ALA A 108 2.13 16.29 -3.40
C ALA A 108 2.64 17.72 -3.16
N GLU A 109 1.93 18.75 -3.66
CA GLU A 109 2.28 20.15 -3.47
C GLU A 109 2.13 20.66 -2.02
N GLU A 110 1.45 19.90 -1.16
CA GLU A 110 1.38 20.23 0.28
C GLU A 110 2.70 19.92 1.00
N ILE A 111 3.63 19.19 0.36
CA ILE A 111 4.90 18.76 0.94
C ILE A 111 6.00 19.80 0.65
N ASN A 112 6.51 20.44 1.71
CA ASN A 112 7.62 21.37 1.60
C ASN A 112 8.98 20.66 1.70
N LEU A 113 9.64 20.46 0.55
CA LEU A 113 10.96 19.82 0.46
C LEU A 113 12.15 20.78 0.56
N ALA A 114 11.93 22.09 0.68
CA ALA A 114 13.03 23.06 0.71
C ALA A 114 14.02 22.85 1.89
N PRO A 115 13.57 22.53 3.12
CA PRO A 115 14.49 22.26 4.23
C PRO A 115 15.26 20.95 4.07
N ASP A 116 14.67 19.97 3.37
CA ASP A 116 15.26 18.63 3.23
C ASP A 116 16.56 18.65 2.44
N LEU A 117 16.69 19.53 1.45
CA LEU A 117 17.95 19.67 0.69
C LEU A 117 19.13 20.04 1.60
N HIS A 118 18.89 20.89 2.60
CA HIS A 118 19.94 21.25 3.55
C HIS A 118 20.33 20.06 4.43
N ASP A 119 19.33 19.32 4.95
CA ASP A 119 19.56 18.15 5.79
C ASP A 119 20.27 17.03 5.00
N TRP A 120 19.83 16.79 3.77
CA TRP A 120 20.40 15.81 2.85
C TRP A 120 21.89 16.02 2.60
N GLU A 121 22.30 17.26 2.33
CA GLU A 121 23.68 17.60 2.00
C GLU A 121 24.57 17.76 3.25
N ASN A 122 24.03 18.32 4.34
CA ASN A 122 24.85 18.82 5.44
C ASN A 122 24.68 18.07 6.76
N LYS A 123 23.59 17.33 6.96
CA LYS A 123 23.31 16.62 8.22
C LYS A 123 23.35 15.11 8.10
N LEU A 124 22.95 14.57 6.95
CA LEU A 124 23.02 13.13 6.72
C LEU A 124 24.45 12.67 6.41
N ASN A 125 24.78 11.46 6.83
CA ASN A 125 25.98 10.77 6.39
C ASN A 125 25.71 9.89 5.14
N ASP A 126 26.77 9.33 4.54
CA ASP A 126 26.63 8.52 3.31
C ASP A 126 25.79 7.26 3.50
N ASN A 127 25.85 6.63 4.68
CA ASN A 127 25.05 5.43 4.97
C ASN A 127 23.56 5.78 5.09
N GLU A 128 23.24 6.93 5.69
CA GLU A 128 21.85 7.41 5.82
C GLU A 128 21.27 7.78 4.46
N ARG A 129 22.04 8.51 3.63
CA ARG A 129 21.64 8.80 2.25
C ARG A 129 21.42 7.51 1.47
N TYR A 130 22.39 6.58 1.51
CA TYR A 130 22.28 5.28 0.86
C TYR A 130 21.01 4.55 1.30
N PHE A 131 20.73 4.49 2.61
CA PHE A 131 19.53 3.84 3.12
C PHE A 131 18.25 4.48 2.56
N ILE A 132 18.13 5.82 2.64
CA ILE A 132 16.95 6.54 2.17
C ILE A 132 16.77 6.40 0.65
N GLU A 133 17.84 6.48 -0.14
CA GLU A 133 17.77 6.28 -1.60
C GLU A 133 17.12 4.94 -1.97
N HIS A 134 17.53 3.85 -1.31
CA HIS A 134 17.05 2.51 -1.64
C HIS A 134 15.64 2.26 -1.09
N VAL A 135 15.29 2.84 0.06
CA VAL A 135 13.90 2.82 0.56
C VAL A 135 12.97 3.55 -0.42
N LEU A 136 13.35 4.74 -0.89
CA LEU A 136 12.55 5.49 -1.86
C LEU A 136 12.43 4.76 -3.21
N ALA A 137 13.52 4.16 -3.69
CA ALA A 137 13.50 3.36 -4.90
C ALA A 137 12.57 2.15 -4.80
N PHE A 138 12.55 1.48 -3.63
CA PHE A 138 11.62 0.40 -3.35
C PHE A 138 10.16 0.87 -3.39
N PHE A 139 9.84 1.99 -2.74
CA PHE A 139 8.49 2.54 -2.75
C PHE A 139 8.04 2.91 -4.18
N ALA A 140 8.85 3.65 -4.92
CA ALA A 140 8.52 4.07 -6.28
C ALA A 140 8.25 2.90 -7.23
N ALA A 141 8.96 1.77 -7.07
CA ALA A 141 8.71 0.57 -7.86
C ALA A 141 7.45 -0.20 -7.41
N SER A 142 7.13 -0.16 -6.11
CA SER A 142 6.06 -0.97 -5.52
C SER A 142 4.66 -0.41 -5.78
N ASP A 143 4.48 0.92 -5.72
CA ASP A 143 3.17 1.55 -5.94
C ASP A 143 2.59 1.23 -7.33
N GLY A 144 3.46 1.13 -8.34
CA GLY A 144 3.05 0.72 -9.69
C GLY A 144 2.45 -0.70 -9.71
N ILE A 145 3.04 -1.63 -8.97
CA ILE A 145 2.58 -3.03 -8.86
C ILE A 145 1.25 -3.10 -8.10
N VAL A 146 1.14 -2.34 -7.01
CA VAL A 146 -0.08 -2.24 -6.18
C VAL A 146 -1.25 -1.72 -7.02
N ASN A 147 -1.02 -0.64 -7.77
CA ASN A 147 -2.06 -0.02 -8.60
C ASN A 147 -2.56 -0.96 -9.70
N GLU A 148 -1.66 -1.70 -10.35
CA GLU A 148 -2.04 -2.73 -11.33
C GLU A 148 -2.93 -3.81 -10.71
N ASN A 149 -2.60 -4.29 -9.51
CA ASN A 149 -3.41 -5.25 -8.78
C ASN A 149 -4.81 -4.70 -8.44
N LEU A 150 -4.87 -3.46 -7.93
CA LEU A 150 -6.12 -2.81 -7.55
C LEU A 150 -7.07 -2.65 -8.74
N VAL A 151 -6.54 -2.20 -9.88
CA VAL A 151 -7.33 -1.95 -11.09
C VAL A 151 -7.74 -3.25 -11.77
N GLU A 152 -6.78 -4.15 -12.05
CA GLU A 152 -7.03 -5.34 -12.86
C GLU A 152 -7.77 -6.45 -12.10
N ARG A 153 -7.65 -6.48 -10.77
CA ARG A 153 -8.21 -7.54 -9.93
C ARG A 153 -9.31 -7.02 -9.03
N PHE A 154 -8.95 -6.34 -7.94
CA PHE A 154 -9.91 -6.08 -6.86
C PHE A 154 -11.10 -5.21 -7.29
N SER A 155 -10.84 -4.07 -7.95
CA SER A 155 -11.89 -3.15 -8.40
C SER A 155 -12.76 -3.75 -9.50
N ALA A 156 -12.19 -4.63 -10.33
CA ALA A 156 -12.89 -5.34 -11.39
C ALA A 156 -13.80 -6.46 -10.84
N GLU A 157 -13.30 -7.25 -9.89
CA GLU A 157 -13.97 -8.42 -9.33
C GLU A 157 -15.10 -8.06 -8.35
N VAL A 158 -14.86 -7.10 -7.44
CA VAL A 158 -15.87 -6.66 -6.48
C VAL A 158 -17.04 -6.00 -7.20
N GLN A 159 -18.27 -6.38 -6.84
CA GLN A 159 -19.51 -5.88 -7.47
C GLN A 159 -20.26 -4.84 -6.62
N VAL A 160 -19.86 -4.68 -5.35
CA VAL A 160 -20.45 -3.73 -4.40
C VAL A 160 -20.02 -2.30 -4.73
N ALA A 161 -21.00 -1.39 -4.88
CA ALA A 161 -20.76 0.00 -5.31
C ALA A 161 -19.98 0.82 -4.26
N GLU A 162 -20.24 0.57 -2.98
CA GLU A 162 -19.53 1.19 -1.86
C GLU A 162 -18.05 0.83 -1.87
N ALA A 163 -17.73 -0.44 -2.12
CA ALA A 163 -16.35 -0.92 -2.17
C ALA A 163 -15.62 -0.42 -3.43
N LYS A 164 -16.30 -0.37 -4.58
CA LYS A 164 -15.75 0.27 -5.79
C LYS A 164 -15.44 1.75 -5.58
N SER A 165 -16.25 2.44 -4.78
CA SER A 165 -16.00 3.85 -4.44
C SER A 165 -14.75 4.01 -3.58
N PHE A 166 -14.53 3.10 -2.61
CA PHE A 166 -13.26 3.04 -1.86
C PHE A 166 -12.08 2.80 -2.78
N TYR A 167 -12.11 1.72 -3.59
CA TYR A 167 -11.00 1.41 -4.50
C TYR A 167 -10.72 2.50 -5.52
N GLY A 168 -11.74 3.17 -6.04
CA GLY A 168 -11.55 4.31 -6.94
C GLY A 168 -10.80 5.47 -6.27
N PHE A 169 -11.03 5.70 -4.97
CA PHE A 169 -10.29 6.69 -4.21
C PHE A 169 -8.89 6.22 -3.85
N GLN A 170 -8.74 4.95 -3.45
CA GLN A 170 -7.44 4.34 -3.20
C GLN A 170 -6.54 4.45 -4.43
N ILE A 171 -6.97 3.98 -5.60
CA ILE A 171 -6.23 4.07 -6.88
C ILE A 171 -5.78 5.52 -7.17
N MET A 172 -6.63 6.50 -6.88
CA MET A 172 -6.27 7.90 -7.04
C MET A 172 -5.17 8.33 -6.07
N MET A 173 -5.26 7.94 -4.79
CA MET A 173 -4.23 8.23 -3.79
C MET A 173 -2.91 7.52 -4.07
N GLU A 174 -2.93 6.26 -4.52
CA GLU A 174 -1.73 5.52 -4.96
C GLU A 174 -0.96 6.27 -6.06
N ASN A 175 -1.67 6.96 -6.97
CA ASN A 175 -1.01 7.80 -7.97
C ASN A 175 -0.30 9.01 -7.34
N ILE A 176 -0.88 9.58 -6.29
CA ILE A 176 -0.28 10.69 -5.53
C ILE A 176 0.92 10.19 -4.71
N HIS A 177 0.86 8.97 -4.18
CA HIS A 177 2.00 8.32 -3.52
C HIS A 177 3.15 8.11 -4.50
N ALA A 178 2.88 7.55 -5.67
CA ALA A 178 3.87 7.34 -6.73
C ALA A 178 4.50 8.67 -7.22
N GLU A 179 3.69 9.72 -7.39
CA GLU A 179 4.18 11.08 -7.67
C GLU A 179 5.09 11.58 -6.55
N THR A 180 4.67 11.42 -5.29
CA THR A 180 5.41 11.87 -4.12
C THR A 180 6.77 11.19 -4.02
N TYR A 181 6.84 9.86 -4.16
CA TYR A 181 8.13 9.16 -4.15
C TYR A 181 9.03 9.56 -5.31
N SER A 182 8.46 9.76 -6.50
CA SER A 182 9.21 10.25 -7.66
C SER A 182 9.76 11.66 -7.43
N LEU A 183 8.97 12.56 -6.83
CA LEU A 183 9.37 13.91 -6.47
C LEU A 183 10.48 13.91 -5.41
N LEU A 184 10.39 13.05 -4.39
CA LEU A 184 11.42 12.88 -3.36
C LEU A 184 12.75 12.43 -3.98
N ILE A 185 12.71 11.41 -4.85
CA ILE A 185 13.87 10.92 -5.60
C ILE A 185 14.47 12.03 -6.46
N ASP A 186 13.65 12.72 -7.26
CA ASP A 186 14.10 13.81 -8.15
C ASP A 186 14.74 14.96 -7.38
N THR A 187 14.19 15.28 -6.20
CA THR A 187 14.68 16.38 -5.35
C THR A 187 16.02 16.05 -4.70
N TYR A 188 16.18 14.84 -4.15
CA TYR A 188 17.38 14.48 -3.38
C TYR A 188 18.54 14.01 -4.26
N ILE A 189 18.24 13.33 -5.37
CA ILE A 189 19.25 12.68 -6.22
C ILE A 189 19.46 13.50 -7.49
N LYS A 190 20.46 14.39 -7.44
CA LYS A 190 20.83 15.28 -8.56
C LYS A 190 21.51 14.56 -9.72
N ASP A 191 22.15 13.41 -9.46
CA ASP A 191 22.79 12.64 -10.53
C ASP A 191 21.77 11.82 -11.32
N THR A 192 21.60 12.17 -12.59
CA THR A 192 20.65 11.50 -13.48
C THR A 192 20.96 10.02 -13.66
N ALA A 193 22.24 9.62 -13.69
CA ALA A 193 22.60 8.21 -13.85
C ALA A 193 22.18 7.38 -12.63
N ARG A 194 22.46 7.89 -11.43
CA ARG A 194 22.03 7.30 -10.17
C ARG A 194 20.51 7.23 -10.06
N ARG A 195 19.81 8.31 -10.44
CA ARG A 195 18.35 8.36 -10.44
C ARG A 195 17.74 7.31 -11.38
N ASN A 196 18.24 7.17 -12.60
CA ASN A 196 17.78 6.13 -13.53
C ASN A 196 18.02 4.73 -12.98
N PHE A 197 19.21 4.48 -12.39
CA PHE A 197 19.50 3.21 -11.74
C PHE A 197 18.50 2.86 -10.62
N LEU A 198 18.07 3.87 -9.84
CA LEU A 198 17.10 3.71 -8.76
C LEU A 198 15.66 3.54 -9.27
N PHE A 199 15.28 4.16 -10.39
CA PHE A 199 13.98 3.89 -11.02
C PHE A 199 13.89 2.50 -11.63
N ASP A 200 15.03 1.94 -12.08
CA ASP A 200 15.14 0.57 -12.56
C ASP A 200 15.41 -0.45 -11.42
N ALA A 201 15.16 -0.06 -10.16
CA ALA A 201 15.57 -0.83 -8.98
C ALA A 201 14.99 -2.25 -8.90
N MET A 202 13.80 -2.49 -9.46
CA MET A 202 13.23 -3.84 -9.53
C MET A 202 14.11 -4.80 -10.36
N ASP A 203 14.72 -4.29 -11.42
CA ASP A 203 15.62 -5.07 -12.26
C ASP A 203 17.05 -5.07 -11.73
N THR A 204 17.47 -4.02 -11.03
CA THR A 204 18.88 -3.85 -10.63
C THR A 204 19.18 -4.24 -9.18
N ILE A 205 18.17 -4.36 -8.30
CA ILE A 205 18.35 -4.56 -6.86
C ILE A 205 17.64 -5.85 -6.41
N PRO A 206 18.39 -6.94 -6.09
CA PRO A 206 17.82 -8.26 -5.82
C PRO A 206 16.77 -8.31 -4.70
N CYS A 207 16.95 -7.53 -3.64
CA CYS A 207 16.01 -7.53 -2.51
C CYS A 207 14.66 -6.88 -2.85
N ILE A 208 14.67 -5.87 -3.72
CA ILE A 208 13.45 -5.25 -4.26
C ILE A 208 12.75 -6.23 -5.20
N ARG A 209 13.53 -6.91 -6.06
CA ARG A 209 13.01 -7.96 -6.94
C ARG A 209 12.29 -9.06 -6.18
N LYS A 210 12.84 -9.55 -5.07
CA LYS A 210 12.23 -10.63 -4.27
C LYS A 210 10.85 -10.25 -3.72
N LYS A 211 10.69 -9.00 -3.25
CA LYS A 211 9.39 -8.47 -2.81
C LYS A 211 8.43 -8.32 -3.99
N ALA A 212 8.90 -7.75 -5.10
CA ALA A 212 8.12 -7.59 -6.32
C ALA A 212 7.62 -8.94 -6.86
N ASP A 213 8.49 -9.96 -6.94
CA ASP A 213 8.16 -11.31 -7.38
C ASP A 213 7.10 -11.96 -6.47
N TRP A 214 7.18 -11.73 -5.16
CA TRP A 214 6.16 -12.21 -4.22
C TRP A 214 4.82 -11.53 -4.48
N ALA A 215 4.79 -10.21 -4.65
CA ALA A 215 3.55 -9.46 -4.94
C ALA A 215 2.94 -9.86 -6.30
N LEU A 216 3.76 -9.89 -7.36
CA LEU A 216 3.36 -10.26 -8.72
C LEU A 216 2.79 -11.68 -8.81
N ARG A 217 3.23 -12.61 -7.94
CA ARG A 217 2.64 -13.95 -7.83
C ARG A 217 1.14 -13.87 -7.53
N TRP A 218 0.72 -13.01 -6.61
CA TRP A 218 -0.69 -12.90 -6.21
C TRP A 218 -1.56 -12.17 -7.22
N ILE A 219 -0.95 -11.32 -8.04
CA ILE A 219 -1.61 -10.67 -9.18
C ILE A 219 -1.85 -11.70 -10.29
N SER A 220 -0.78 -12.37 -10.72
CA SER A 220 -0.78 -13.26 -11.89
C SER A 220 -1.39 -14.64 -11.64
N ASP A 221 -1.42 -15.12 -10.40
CA ASP A 221 -1.94 -16.44 -10.09
C ASP A 221 -3.48 -16.49 -10.17
N LYS A 222 -3.95 -17.29 -11.12
CA LYS A 222 -5.38 -17.53 -11.36
C LYS A 222 -5.96 -18.61 -10.45
N ARG A 223 -5.13 -19.36 -9.73
CA ARG A 223 -5.58 -20.44 -8.81
C ARG A 223 -5.95 -19.91 -7.43
N SER A 224 -5.29 -18.84 -6.97
CA SER A 224 -5.56 -18.26 -5.66
C SER A 224 -6.98 -17.71 -5.60
N CYS A 225 -7.71 -17.97 -4.52
CA CYS A 225 -9.05 -17.40 -4.35
C CYS A 225 -9.00 -15.92 -3.95
N PHE A 226 -10.10 -15.21 -4.06
CA PHE A 226 -10.24 -13.80 -3.68
C PHE A 226 -9.83 -13.55 -2.23
N GLY A 227 -10.18 -14.45 -1.31
CA GLY A 227 -9.78 -14.36 0.10
C GLY A 227 -8.26 -14.46 0.30
N GLU A 228 -7.58 -15.38 -0.40
CA GLU A 228 -6.12 -15.50 -0.36
C GLU A 228 -5.46 -14.23 -0.92
N ARG A 229 -6.01 -13.68 -2.01
CA ARG A 229 -5.52 -12.42 -2.58
C ARG A 229 -5.72 -11.24 -1.65
N LEU A 230 -6.85 -11.15 -0.94
CA LEU A 230 -7.07 -10.10 0.06
C LEU A 230 -6.05 -10.17 1.20
N ILE A 231 -5.72 -11.37 1.68
CA ILE A 231 -4.69 -11.55 2.72
C ILE A 231 -3.31 -11.10 2.20
N ALA A 232 -2.95 -11.54 0.99
CA ALA A 232 -1.68 -11.15 0.38
C ALA A 232 -1.60 -9.65 0.14
N PHE A 233 -2.69 -9.03 -0.33
CA PHE A 233 -2.81 -7.60 -0.51
C PHE A 233 -2.64 -6.84 0.81
N ALA A 234 -3.36 -7.24 1.86
CA ALA A 234 -3.19 -6.66 3.19
C ALA A 234 -1.76 -6.80 3.74
N ALA A 235 -1.03 -7.86 3.36
CA ALA A 235 0.37 -8.02 3.73
C ALA A 235 1.31 -7.10 2.92
N VAL A 236 1.00 -6.78 1.65
CA VAL A 236 1.75 -5.77 0.90
C VAL A 236 1.61 -4.40 1.55
N GLU A 237 0.37 -3.94 1.75
CA GLU A 237 0.06 -2.62 2.32
C GLU A 237 0.55 -2.52 3.79
N GLY A 238 0.30 -3.57 4.59
CA GLY A 238 0.47 -3.55 6.03
C GLY A 238 1.82 -4.05 6.56
N ILE A 239 2.51 -4.96 5.85
CA ILE A 239 3.78 -5.56 6.30
C ILE A 239 4.97 -5.09 5.47
N PHE A 240 4.92 -5.17 4.13
CA PHE A 240 6.07 -4.90 3.25
C PHE A 240 6.58 -3.46 3.27
N PHE A 241 5.76 -2.52 3.75
CA PHE A 241 6.13 -1.13 3.92
C PHE A 241 6.40 -0.75 5.39
N SER A 242 5.98 -1.58 6.34
CA SER A 242 5.94 -1.23 7.77
C SER A 242 7.31 -0.86 8.33
N GLY A 243 8.36 -1.63 8.01
CA GLY A 243 9.68 -1.36 8.54
C GLY A 243 10.36 -0.17 7.88
N SER A 244 10.08 0.09 6.59
CA SER A 244 10.49 1.31 5.90
C SER A 244 9.84 2.56 6.51
N PHE A 245 8.53 2.52 6.80
CA PHE A 245 7.82 3.61 7.48
C PHE A 245 8.40 3.89 8.87
N ALA A 246 8.65 2.85 9.67
CA ALA A 246 9.28 2.99 10.97
C ALA A 246 10.70 3.58 10.87
N SER A 247 11.45 3.21 9.84
CA SER A 247 12.80 3.72 9.58
C SER A 247 12.81 5.21 9.22
N ILE A 248 11.80 5.70 8.50
CA ILE A 248 11.67 7.14 8.21
C ILE A 248 11.19 7.89 9.45
N PHE A 249 10.28 7.33 10.25
CA PHE A 249 9.89 7.94 11.52
C PHE A 249 11.03 8.03 12.54
N TRP A 250 12.01 7.14 12.46
CA TRP A 250 13.25 7.28 13.21
C TRP A 250 14.02 8.57 12.83
N LEU A 251 14.03 8.97 11.56
CA LEU A 251 14.60 10.26 11.13
C LEU A 251 13.80 11.44 11.69
N LYS A 252 12.46 11.31 11.78
CA LYS A 252 11.59 12.30 12.44
C LYS A 252 11.97 12.49 13.91
N LYS A 253 12.20 11.39 14.64
CA LYS A 253 12.66 11.43 16.05
C LYS A 253 13.99 12.19 16.21
N ARG A 254 14.84 12.15 15.17
CA ARG A 254 16.12 12.87 15.10
C ARG A 254 16.00 14.31 14.58
N GLY A 255 14.81 14.75 14.18
CA GLY A 255 14.57 16.09 13.65
C GLY A 255 15.21 16.33 12.28
N LEU A 256 15.21 15.31 11.43
CA LEU A 256 15.81 15.33 10.09
C LEU A 256 14.75 15.14 9.00
N MET A 257 14.98 15.72 7.83
CA MET A 257 14.17 15.52 6.62
C MET A 257 12.67 15.78 6.86
N PRO A 258 12.28 16.99 7.29
CA PRO A 258 10.89 17.31 7.64
C PRO A 258 9.88 17.09 6.50
N GLY A 259 10.28 17.29 5.24
CA GLY A 259 9.46 17.02 4.06
C GLY A 259 9.21 15.53 3.87
N LEU A 260 10.28 14.71 3.84
CA LEU A 260 10.22 13.25 3.77
C LEU A 260 9.39 12.65 4.91
N THR A 261 9.61 13.13 6.14
CA THR A 261 8.92 12.57 7.31
C THR A 261 7.45 12.97 7.36
N PHE A 262 7.10 14.15 6.83
CA PHE A 262 5.71 14.57 6.68
C PHE A 262 4.99 13.76 5.59
N SER A 263 5.60 13.57 4.42
CA SER A 263 5.00 12.72 3.37
C SER A 263 4.83 11.27 3.83
N ASN A 264 5.82 10.73 4.56
CA ASN A 264 5.74 9.41 5.17
C ASN A 264 4.58 9.28 6.17
N GLU A 265 4.26 10.33 6.92
CA GLU A 265 3.10 10.35 7.82
C GLU A 265 1.78 10.26 7.06
N LEU A 266 1.66 10.99 5.95
CA LEU A 266 0.46 10.96 5.12
C LEU A 266 0.29 9.58 4.45
N ILE A 267 1.35 9.05 3.85
CA ILE A 267 1.32 7.76 3.14
C ILE A 267 1.08 6.61 4.11
N SER A 268 1.83 6.52 5.22
CA SER A 268 1.64 5.43 6.19
C SER A 268 0.24 5.40 6.82
N ARG A 269 -0.40 6.56 6.98
CA ARG A 269 -1.81 6.66 7.39
C ARG A 269 -2.75 6.08 6.33
N ASP A 270 -2.50 6.40 5.06
CA ASP A 270 -3.30 5.91 3.94
C ASP A 270 -3.15 4.37 3.81
N GLU A 271 -1.92 3.84 3.85
CA GLU A 271 -1.64 2.40 3.83
C GLU A 271 -2.27 1.64 5.00
N GLY A 272 -2.29 2.26 6.18
CA GLY A 272 -3.02 1.73 7.33
C GLY A 272 -4.51 1.59 7.03
N LEU A 273 -5.11 2.62 6.41
CA LEU A 273 -6.53 2.61 6.03
C LEU A 273 -6.83 1.60 4.91
N HIS A 274 -5.91 1.40 3.97
CA HIS A 274 -6.04 0.39 2.92
C HIS A 274 -5.98 -1.03 3.48
N THR A 275 -5.05 -1.27 4.42
CA THR A 275 -4.92 -2.54 5.15
C THR A 275 -6.20 -2.84 5.95
N ASP A 276 -6.73 -1.83 6.66
CA ASP A 276 -8.01 -1.93 7.38
C ASP A 276 -9.15 -2.33 6.44
N PHE A 277 -9.16 -1.78 5.23
CA PHE A 277 -10.22 -2.00 4.26
C PHE A 277 -10.17 -3.42 3.70
N ALA A 278 -8.96 -3.93 3.41
CA ALA A 278 -8.78 -5.33 3.03
C ALA A 278 -9.28 -6.28 4.13
N CYS A 279 -8.97 -5.98 5.40
CA CYS A 279 -9.48 -6.74 6.55
C CYS A 279 -11.01 -6.65 6.66
N LEU A 280 -11.61 -5.46 6.47
CA LEU A 280 -13.06 -5.28 6.48
C LEU A 280 -13.73 -6.14 5.40
N LEU A 281 -13.25 -6.08 4.16
CA LEU A 281 -13.78 -6.92 3.08
C LEU A 281 -13.62 -8.41 3.39
N PHE A 282 -12.51 -8.80 4.00
CA PHE A 282 -12.29 -10.18 4.45
C PHE A 282 -13.36 -10.63 5.45
N THR A 283 -13.85 -9.73 6.33
CA THR A 283 -14.95 -10.06 7.25
C THR A 283 -16.29 -10.32 6.56
N HIS A 284 -16.51 -9.78 5.36
CA HIS A 284 -17.73 -9.99 4.58
C HIS A 284 -17.71 -11.29 3.76
N LEU A 285 -16.58 -11.99 3.69
CA LEU A 285 -16.51 -13.30 3.05
C LEU A 285 -17.20 -14.35 3.91
N ARG A 286 -18.12 -15.11 3.28
CA ARG A 286 -18.83 -16.23 3.91
C ARG A 286 -17.93 -17.46 4.00
N ARG A 287 -17.19 -17.76 2.93
CA ARG A 287 -16.19 -18.83 2.86
C ARG A 287 -14.79 -18.23 2.90
N ARG A 288 -14.06 -18.49 3.97
CA ARG A 288 -12.73 -17.90 4.19
C ARG A 288 -11.63 -18.94 4.04
N PRO A 289 -10.44 -18.55 3.54
CA PRO A 289 -9.26 -19.40 3.64
C PRO A 289 -9.03 -19.86 5.08
N HIS A 290 -8.56 -21.09 5.25
CA HIS A 290 -8.28 -21.64 6.58
C HIS A 290 -7.22 -20.80 7.32
N PRO A 291 -7.29 -20.67 8.66
CA PRO A 291 -6.30 -19.95 9.46
C PRO A 291 -4.83 -20.28 9.15
N ASP A 292 -4.50 -21.54 8.93
CA ASP A 292 -3.15 -21.94 8.52
C ASP A 292 -2.70 -21.32 7.18
N THR A 293 -3.61 -21.15 6.22
CA THR A 293 -3.31 -20.47 4.94
C THR A 293 -3.00 -19.00 5.18
N ILE A 294 -3.79 -18.32 6.03
CA ILE A 294 -3.54 -16.93 6.44
C ILE A 294 -2.15 -16.85 7.10
N ALA A 295 -1.89 -17.71 8.09
CA ALA A 295 -0.63 -17.75 8.83
C ALA A 295 0.58 -17.98 7.91
N ARG A 296 0.46 -18.85 6.90
CA ARG A 296 1.52 -19.11 5.93
C ARG A 296 1.86 -17.86 5.11
N ILE A 297 0.85 -17.21 4.52
CA ILE A 297 1.05 -16.00 3.70
C ILE A 297 1.71 -14.89 4.54
N ILE A 298 1.24 -14.68 5.77
CA ILE A 298 1.80 -13.68 6.68
C ILE A 298 3.24 -14.02 7.11
N LYS A 299 3.54 -15.28 7.44
CA LYS A 299 4.92 -15.71 7.76
C LYS A 299 5.88 -15.50 6.60
N GLU A 300 5.46 -15.81 5.38
CA GLU A 300 6.25 -15.55 4.17
C GLU A 300 6.55 -14.05 4.04
N ALA A 301 5.54 -13.19 4.20
CA ALA A 301 5.71 -11.75 4.12
C ALA A 301 6.67 -11.21 5.20
N VAL A 302 6.51 -11.65 6.45
CA VAL A 302 7.40 -11.27 7.57
C VAL A 302 8.85 -11.68 7.30
N SER A 303 9.07 -12.91 6.83
CA SER A 303 10.43 -13.39 6.54
C SER A 303 11.12 -12.54 5.48
N ILE A 304 10.39 -12.16 4.42
CA ILE A 304 10.93 -11.31 3.34
C ILE A 304 11.21 -9.90 3.87
N GLU A 305 10.31 -9.33 4.69
CA GLU A 305 10.48 -7.98 5.25
C GLU A 305 11.66 -7.90 6.23
N GLN A 306 11.82 -8.92 7.08
CA GLN A 306 12.95 -8.99 8.00
C GLN A 306 14.28 -9.09 7.24
N GLU A 307 14.36 -9.94 6.22
CA GLU A 307 15.55 -10.05 5.37
C GLU A 307 15.88 -8.72 4.68
N PHE A 308 14.86 -8.02 4.17
CA PHE A 308 15.03 -6.72 3.53
C PHE A 308 15.72 -5.70 4.44
N LEU A 309 15.31 -5.60 5.71
CA LEU A 309 15.79 -4.56 6.64
C LEU A 309 16.94 -5.00 7.57
N THR A 310 17.35 -6.26 7.52
CA THR A 310 18.45 -6.77 8.35
C THR A 310 19.67 -7.20 7.56
N ASP A 311 19.48 -7.64 6.32
CA ASP A 311 20.56 -8.11 5.45
C ASP A 311 20.74 -7.18 4.24
N ALA A 312 19.69 -7.06 3.41
CA ALA A 312 19.83 -6.36 2.13
C ALA A 312 19.96 -4.83 2.26
N LEU A 313 19.18 -4.21 3.14
CA LEU A 313 19.23 -2.80 3.46
C LEU A 313 19.22 -2.61 4.98
N PRO A 314 20.35 -2.87 5.67
CA PRO A 314 20.39 -2.94 7.11
C PRO A 314 20.00 -1.61 7.78
N VAL A 315 19.01 -1.64 8.67
CA VAL A 315 18.58 -0.47 9.46
C VAL A 315 19.67 0.08 10.39
N SER A 316 20.75 -0.69 10.61
CA SER A 316 21.95 -0.20 11.29
C SER A 316 22.63 0.96 10.55
N LEU A 317 22.41 1.10 9.24
CA LEU A 317 22.92 2.22 8.43
C LEU A 317 22.41 3.58 8.93
N ILE A 318 21.20 3.62 9.51
CA ILE A 318 20.58 4.82 10.09
C ILE A 318 20.63 4.83 11.63
N GLY A 319 21.38 3.89 12.22
CA GLY A 319 21.56 3.78 13.68
C GLY A 319 20.43 3.08 14.43
N MET A 320 19.56 2.34 13.74
CA MET A 320 18.53 1.50 14.39
C MET A 320 19.06 0.09 14.68
N ASN A 321 18.39 -0.61 15.61
CA ASN A 321 18.72 -1.97 15.98
C ASN A 321 17.92 -2.98 15.13
N ALA A 322 18.61 -3.84 14.39
CA ALA A 322 18.01 -4.87 13.54
C ALA A 322 17.06 -5.82 14.29
N LYS A 323 17.39 -6.22 15.53
CA LYS A 323 16.53 -7.10 16.33
C LYS A 323 15.23 -6.42 16.74
N LEU A 324 15.30 -5.12 17.08
CA LEU A 324 14.10 -4.34 17.38
C LEU A 324 13.27 -4.14 16.11
N MET A 325 13.89 -3.97 14.94
CA MET A 325 13.14 -3.92 13.68
C MET A 325 12.42 -5.24 13.39
N CYS A 326 13.07 -6.39 13.57
CA CYS A 326 12.42 -7.70 13.46
C CYS A 326 11.22 -7.82 14.40
N GLN A 327 11.39 -7.44 15.68
CA GLN A 327 10.32 -7.46 16.67
C GLN A 327 9.16 -6.54 16.28
N TYR A 328 9.44 -5.37 15.71
CA TYR A 328 8.40 -4.45 15.23
C TYR A 328 7.62 -5.04 14.05
N ILE A 329 8.29 -5.64 13.07
CA ILE A 329 7.64 -6.31 11.93
C ILE A 329 6.73 -7.45 12.44
N GLU A 330 7.20 -8.24 13.41
CA GLU A 330 6.40 -9.31 14.03
C GLU A 330 5.19 -8.76 14.79
N PHE A 331 5.36 -7.66 15.52
CA PHE A 331 4.26 -6.97 16.19
C PHE A 331 3.19 -6.51 15.18
N VAL A 332 3.59 -5.88 14.08
CA VAL A 332 2.66 -5.46 13.01
C VAL A 332 1.96 -6.68 12.39
N ALA A 333 2.69 -7.76 12.13
CA ALA A 333 2.13 -8.98 11.56
C ALA A 333 1.12 -9.68 12.50
N ASP A 334 1.40 -9.73 13.80
CA ASP A 334 0.45 -10.23 14.80
C ASP A 334 -0.84 -9.41 14.83
N ARG A 335 -0.74 -8.09 14.69
CA ARG A 335 -1.92 -7.22 14.61
C ARG A 335 -2.73 -7.49 13.36
N LEU A 336 -2.09 -7.66 12.20
CA LEU A 336 -2.76 -8.03 10.97
C LEU A 336 -3.41 -9.42 11.07
N LEU A 337 -2.75 -10.41 11.68
CA LEU A 337 -3.32 -11.73 11.95
C LEU A 337 -4.61 -11.63 12.77
N VAL A 338 -4.59 -10.86 13.85
CA VAL A 338 -5.79 -10.65 14.69
C VAL A 338 -6.90 -9.96 13.92
N ALA A 339 -6.59 -8.97 13.09
CA ALA A 339 -7.56 -8.28 12.24
C ALA A 339 -8.21 -9.22 11.19
N LEU A 340 -7.45 -10.20 10.70
CA LEU A 340 -7.94 -11.26 9.80
C LEU A 340 -8.65 -12.41 10.54
N GLY A 341 -8.70 -12.39 11.87
CA GLY A 341 -9.36 -13.39 12.72
C GLY A 341 -8.50 -14.57 13.16
N ASN A 342 -7.17 -14.50 12.94
CA ASN A 342 -6.21 -15.47 13.42
C ASN A 342 -5.71 -15.13 14.84
N GLU A 343 -5.14 -16.12 15.52
CA GLU A 343 -4.37 -15.89 16.74
C GLU A 343 -2.98 -15.31 16.42
N LYS A 344 -2.39 -14.62 17.41
CA LYS A 344 -1.01 -14.14 17.33
C LYS A 344 -0.04 -15.32 17.22
N ILE A 345 0.98 -15.16 16.38
CA ILE A 345 2.02 -16.17 16.16
C ILE A 345 3.27 -15.82 16.97
N TRP A 346 3.70 -14.56 16.94
CA TRP A 346 4.95 -14.14 17.56
C TRP A 346 4.76 -13.69 19.01
N ASN A 347 3.59 -13.14 19.34
CA ASN A 347 3.28 -12.46 20.59
C ASN A 347 4.27 -11.33 20.90
N SER A 348 4.74 -10.65 19.85
CA SER A 348 5.72 -9.57 19.96
C SER A 348 5.05 -8.26 20.38
N THR A 349 5.73 -7.47 21.20
CA THR A 349 5.29 -6.12 21.62
C THR A 349 5.96 -5.05 20.75
N ASN A 350 5.33 -3.88 20.62
CA ASN A 350 5.94 -2.74 19.94
C ASN A 350 7.25 -2.31 20.62
N PRO A 351 8.41 -2.37 19.93
CA PRO A 351 9.68 -1.93 20.51
C PRO A 351 9.97 -0.43 20.32
N PHE A 352 9.14 0.28 19.54
CA PHE A 352 9.39 1.66 19.13
C PHE A 352 8.33 2.62 19.69
N ASP A 353 8.68 3.28 20.80
CA ASP A 353 7.89 4.33 21.46
C ASP A 353 7.43 5.46 20.51
N PHE A 354 8.28 5.81 19.54
CA PHE A 354 7.98 6.87 18.59
C PHE A 354 6.84 6.52 17.64
N MET A 355 6.59 5.23 17.38
CA MET A 355 5.47 4.80 16.54
C MET A 355 4.11 5.07 17.21
N GLU A 356 4.03 5.08 18.54
CA GLU A 356 2.82 5.44 19.29
C GLU A 356 2.63 6.97 19.38
N MET A 357 3.74 7.72 19.51
CA MET A 357 3.69 9.18 19.67
C MET A 357 3.23 9.92 18.41
N ILE A 358 3.43 9.34 17.23
CA ILE A 358 3.05 9.95 15.95
C ILE A 358 1.53 9.95 15.77
N SER A 359 0.85 8.87 16.14
CA SER A 359 -0.61 8.76 16.19
C SER A 359 -1.26 9.81 17.09
N LEU A 360 -0.55 10.26 18.13
CA LEU A 360 -1.02 11.27 19.08
C LEU A 360 -0.87 12.71 18.56
N GLN A 361 0.13 13.02 17.74
CA GLN A 361 0.34 14.39 17.21
C GLN A 361 -0.70 14.80 16.16
N GLY A 362 -1.27 13.85 15.43
CA GLY A 362 -2.43 14.07 14.55
C GLY A 362 -3.68 14.60 15.27
N LYS A 363 -3.75 14.45 16.61
CA LYS A 363 -4.83 15.01 17.44
C LYS A 363 -4.61 16.47 17.87
N ALA A 364 -3.41 17.04 17.72
CA ALA A 364 -3.08 18.32 18.38
C ALA A 364 -2.60 19.44 17.44
N ASN A 365 -2.04 19.15 16.27
CA ASN A 365 -1.41 20.18 15.46
C ASN A 365 -1.91 20.14 14.01
N PHE A 366 -2.60 21.22 13.62
CA PHE A 366 -2.98 21.61 12.25
C PHE A 366 -4.27 21.01 11.67
N PHE A 367 -4.54 19.70 11.77
CA PHE A 367 -5.70 19.07 11.10
C PHE A 367 -7.08 19.40 11.71
N GLU A 368 -7.18 19.66 13.02
CA GLU A 368 -8.46 20.04 13.64
C GLU A 368 -9.02 21.38 13.12
N SER A 369 -8.17 22.25 12.54
CA SER A 369 -8.64 23.54 11.99
C SER A 369 -9.38 23.41 10.64
N ARG A 370 -8.92 22.53 9.73
CA ARG A 370 -9.60 22.23 8.45
C ARG A 370 -10.73 21.22 8.62
N VAL A 371 -10.53 20.20 9.45
CA VAL A 371 -11.59 19.21 9.76
C VAL A 371 -12.73 19.85 10.56
N SER A 372 -12.47 20.84 11.42
CA SER A 372 -13.56 21.61 12.06
C SER A 372 -14.26 22.62 11.12
N ALA A 373 -13.61 23.03 10.02
CA ALA A 373 -14.22 23.88 9.00
C ALA A 373 -15.18 23.10 8.08
N TYR A 374 -14.88 21.83 7.74
CA TYR A 374 -15.78 20.97 6.95
C TYR A 374 -16.74 20.10 7.78
N SER A 375 -16.42 19.76 9.03
CA SER A 375 -17.33 18.97 9.89
C SER A 375 -18.51 19.78 10.45
N LYS A 376 -18.56 21.10 10.21
CA LYS A 376 -19.70 21.94 10.55
C LYS A 376 -20.74 21.99 9.43
N SER A 377 -21.36 20.83 9.14
CA SER A 377 -22.78 20.70 8.78
C SER A 377 -23.11 19.23 8.46
N GLY A 378 -23.68 18.51 9.44
CA GLY A 378 -24.59 17.39 9.17
C GLY A 378 -24.05 15.96 9.13
N VAL A 379 -22.74 15.69 9.17
CA VAL A 379 -22.21 14.31 8.98
C VAL A 379 -22.49 13.39 10.18
N ASN A 380 -22.72 13.92 11.39
CA ASN A 380 -22.94 13.12 12.61
C ASN A 380 -24.41 12.95 13.05
N GLN A 381 -25.40 13.43 12.29
CA GLN A 381 -26.81 13.35 12.72
C GLN A 381 -27.68 12.35 11.94
N ALA A 382 -27.14 11.63 10.96
CA ALA A 382 -27.95 10.81 10.06
C ALA A 382 -27.47 9.35 9.96
N VAL A 383 -27.11 8.70 11.06
CA VAL A 383 -27.11 7.22 11.13
C VAL A 383 -27.51 6.80 12.54
N GLY A 384 -28.53 5.95 12.64
CA GLY A 384 -29.20 5.59 13.89
C GLY A 384 -28.29 4.93 14.92
N ALA A 385 -28.62 5.17 16.20
CA ALA A 385 -27.85 4.79 17.39
C ALA A 385 -27.79 3.28 17.72
N ALA A 386 -27.90 2.38 16.74
CA ALA A 386 -28.09 0.94 16.99
C ALA A 386 -26.89 0.03 16.68
N ASP A 387 -25.87 0.44 15.90
CA ASP A 387 -24.83 -0.48 15.39
C ASP A 387 -23.39 -0.18 15.88
N HIS A 388 -23.23 0.42 17.06
CA HIS A 388 -21.93 0.84 17.58
C HIS A 388 -20.97 -0.28 18.07
N ASN A 389 -21.32 -1.56 17.95
CA ASN A 389 -20.50 -2.66 18.47
C ASN A 389 -19.54 -3.31 17.46
N ALA A 390 -19.70 -3.11 16.14
CA ALA A 390 -18.85 -3.74 15.14
C ALA A 390 -17.50 -3.02 14.88
N ILE A 391 -17.39 -1.75 15.27
CA ILE A 391 -16.26 -0.87 14.90
C ILE A 391 -15.08 -0.94 15.90
N LYS A 392 -15.26 -1.56 17.08
CA LYS A 392 -14.22 -1.64 18.14
C LYS A 392 -13.07 -2.64 17.89
N LYS A 393 -12.96 -3.22 16.69
CA LYS A 393 -11.94 -4.22 16.34
C LYS A 393 -11.31 -3.98 14.95
N GLY A 394 -11.27 -2.73 14.49
CA GLY A 394 -10.53 -2.39 13.27
C GLY A 394 -9.02 -2.50 13.53
N PHE A 395 -8.25 -2.90 12.51
CA PHE A 395 -6.84 -2.56 12.47
C PHE A 395 -6.73 -1.02 12.47
N SER A 396 -5.64 -0.50 13.01
CA SER A 396 -5.34 0.93 13.05
C SER A 396 -3.93 1.01 13.57
N LEU A 397 -2.98 1.67 12.92
CA LEU A 397 -1.63 1.83 13.50
C LEU A 397 -1.64 2.57 14.85
N ASP A 398 -2.79 3.09 15.29
CA ASP A 398 -3.00 4.01 16.40
C ASP A 398 -3.69 3.41 17.65
N GLU A 399 -4.03 2.12 17.69
CA GLU A 399 -4.72 1.53 18.86
C GLU A 399 -3.77 0.79 19.83
N ASP A 400 -3.59 1.40 21.00
CA ASP A 400 -3.03 0.81 22.23
C ASP A 400 -3.97 -0.27 22.80
N PHE A 401 -3.61 -1.55 22.66
CA PHE A 401 -3.98 -2.61 23.61
C PHE A 401 -2.96 -3.75 23.63
#